data_AF-A0A2V2XRH2-F1
#
_entry.id   AF-A0A2V2XRH2-F1
#
_cell.length_a   1.000
_cell.length_b   1.000
_cell.length_c   1.000
_cell.angle_alpha   90.00
_cell.angle_beta   90.00
_cell.angle_gamma   90.00
#
_symmetry.space_group_name_H-M   'P 1'
#
loop_
_entity.id
_entity.type
_entity.pdbx_description
1 polymer ?
#
loop_
_entity_poly.entity_id
_entity_poly.type
_entity_poly.pdbx_seq_one_letter_code
_entity_poly.pdbx_strand_id
1 'polypeptide(L)' 'YVKIAEGFGIEAMRVESNNEIERIMDRVFRNRDPVLVEVLVEPQDKLCPPVPAWVERAKKLGVGYIY' A
#
# COMPACT_ATOMS: atom_id res chain seq x y z
N TYR A 1 6.70 -2.59 -10.61
CA TYR A 1 5.60 -3.07 -11.47
C TYR A 1 5.10 -2.04 -12.48
N VAL A 2 5.20 -0.73 -12.20
CA VAL A 2 4.71 0.34 -13.09
C VAL A 2 5.14 0.17 -14.56
N LYS A 3 6.44 0.07 -14.85
CA LYS A 3 6.94 -0.06 -16.24
C LYS A 3 6.52 -1.34 -16.96
N ILE A 4 6.27 -2.41 -16.21
CA ILE A 4 5.75 -3.65 -16.77
C ILE A 4 4.32 -3.41 -17.25
N ALA A 5 3.45 -2.85 -16.39
CA ALA A 5 2.05 -2.57 -16.74
C ALA A 5 1.92 -1.59 -17.92
N GLU A 6 2.71 -0.51 -17.93
CA GLU A 6 2.76 0.42 -19.06
C GLU A 6 3.12 -0.28 -20.39
N GLY A 7 4.02 -1.27 -20.35
CA GLY A 7 4.39 -2.08 -21.52
C GLY A 7 3.25 -2.93 -22.09
N PHE A 8 2.23 -3.23 -21.28
CA PHE A 8 0.99 -3.90 -21.71
C PHE A 8 -0.15 -2.91 -22.04
N GLY A 9 0.13 -1.61 -22.06
CA GLY A 9 -0.87 -0.57 -22.32
C GLY A 9 -1.80 -0.29 -21.15
N ILE A 10 -1.45 -0.74 -19.95
CA ILE A 10 -2.22 -0.48 -18.72
C ILE A 10 -1.67 0.80 -18.07
N GLU A 11 -2.55 1.76 -17.77
CA GLU A 11 -2.15 2.94 -17.00
C GLU A 11 -1.64 2.50 -15.62
N ALA A 12 -0.50 3.03 -15.19
CA ALA A 12 0.10 2.66 -13.93
C ALA A 12 0.62 3.87 -13.16
N MET A 13 0.47 3.83 -11.85
CA MET A 13 0.88 4.90 -10.93
C MET A 13 1.60 4.28 -9.73
N ARG A 14 2.48 5.05 -9.09
CA ARG A 14 3.11 4.70 -7.81
C ARG A 14 2.70 5.69 -6.74
N VAL A 15 2.36 5.19 -5.56
CA VAL A 15 2.16 5.95 -4.32
C VAL A 15 3.44 5.79 -3.51
N GLU A 16 4.16 6.89 -3.26
CA GLU A 16 5.39 6.88 -2.44
C GLU A 16 5.15 7.46 -1.04
N SER A 17 4.06 8.19 -0.83
CA SER A 17 3.71 8.77 0.47
C SER A 17 2.19 8.85 0.71
N ASN A 18 1.81 8.85 1.99
CA ASN A 18 0.40 8.81 2.41
C ASN A 18 -0.46 9.98 1.88
N ASN A 19 0.13 11.17 1.70
CA ASN A 19 -0.56 12.34 1.17
C ASN A 19 -0.92 12.23 -0.33
N GLU A 20 -0.39 11.24 -1.04
CA GLU A 20 -0.70 11.03 -2.46
C GLU A 20 -1.90 10.09 -2.66
N ILE A 21 -2.27 9.32 -1.63
CA ILE A 21 -3.28 8.25 -1.72
C ILE A 21 -4.61 8.81 -2.23
N GLU A 22 -5.17 9.82 -1.57
CA GLU A 22 -6.48 10.36 -1.95
C GLU A 22 -6.50 10.84 -3.40
N ARG A 23 -5.51 11.65 -3.79
CA ARG A 23 -5.40 12.18 -5.15
C ARG A 23 -5.28 11.09 -6.21
N ILE A 24 -4.47 10.05 -5.95
CA ILE A 24 -4.25 8.94 -6.89
C ILE A 24 -5.50 8.06 -6.97
N MET A 25 -6.11 7.71 -5.85
CA MET A 25 -7.33 6.89 -5.81
C MET A 25 -8.50 7.59 -6.48
N ASP A 26 -8.66 8.91 -6.30
CA ASP A 26 -9.66 9.69 -7.01
C ASP A 26 -9.49 9.65 -8.54
N ARG A 27 -8.25 9.59 -9.04
CA ARG A 27 -7.98 9.42 -10.48
C ARG A 27 -8.31 8.00 -10.94
N VAL A 28 -7.92 7.01 -10.16
CA VAL A 28 -8.16 5.58 -10.44
C VAL A 28 -9.66 5.30 -10.53
N PHE A 29 -10.45 5.76 -9.55
CA PHE A 29 -11.90 5.50 -9.53
C PHE A 29 -12.69 6.29 -10.58
N ARG A 30 -12.12 7.38 -11.12
CA ARG A 30 -12.71 8.09 -12.27
C ARG A 30 -12.38 7.41 -13.61
N ASN A 31 -11.34 6.59 -13.65
CA ASN A 31 -11.01 5.82 -14.84
C ASN A 31 -11.98 4.62 -14.98
N ARG A 32 -12.37 4.32 -16.23
CA ARG A 32 -13.23 3.17 -16.57
C ARG A 32 -12.43 1.96 -17.04
N ASP A 33 -11.14 2.15 -17.31
CA ASP A 33 -10.21 1.11 -17.73
C ASP A 33 -9.38 0.61 -16.54
N PRO A 34 -8.76 -0.58 -16.64
CA PRO A 34 -7.87 -1.09 -15.60
C PRO A 34 -6.68 -0.16 -15.36
N VAL A 35 -6.37 0.08 -14.07
CA VAL A 35 -5.21 0.86 -13.64
C VAL A 35 -4.43 0.05 -12.61
N LEU A 36 -3.10 -0.02 -12.76
CA LEU A 36 -2.21 -0.59 -11.74
C LEU A 36 -1.73 0.52 -10.78
N VAL A 37 -1.92 0.30 -9.48
CA VAL A 37 -1.38 1.18 -8.44
C VAL A 37 -0.35 0.41 -7.62
N GLU A 38 0.91 0.84 -7.68
CA GLU A 38 1.97 0.31 -6.83
C GLU A 38 2.10 1.16 -5.58
N VAL A 39 1.93 0.56 -4.41
CA VAL A 39 2.04 1.26 -3.12
C VAL A 39 3.36 0.89 -2.46
N LEU A 40 4.21 1.89 -2.23
CA LEU A 40 5.43 1.69 -1.46
C LEU A 40 5.05 1.55 0.02
N VAL A 41 5.43 0.41 0.61
CA VAL A 41 5.22 0.13 2.03
C VAL A 41 6.54 -0.26 2.67
N GLU A 42 6.63 -0.10 3.99
CA GLU A 42 7.81 -0.55 4.72
C GLU A 42 7.97 -2.08 4.61
N PRO A 43 9.22 -2.57 4.53
CA PRO A 43 9.51 -3.99 4.55
C PRO A 43 8.93 -4.72 5.78
N GLN A 44 8.55 -5.98 5.62
CA GLN A 44 7.89 -6.77 6.67
C GLN A 44 8.78 -7.07 7.89
N ASP A 45 10.10 -6.99 7.72
CA ASP A 45 11.10 -7.11 8.79
C ASP A 45 11.22 -5.85 9.66
N LYS A 46 10.62 -4.73 9.23
CA LYS A 46 10.42 -3.57 10.09
C LYS A 46 9.10 -3.68 10.84
N LEU A 47 9.15 -3.28 12.11
CA LEU A 47 8.02 -3.36 13.02
C LEU A 47 6.94 -2.33 12.62
N CYS A 48 5.95 -2.74 11.81
CA CYS A 48 4.84 -1.90 11.38
C CYS A 48 3.48 -2.44 11.87
N PRO A 49 3.02 -2.12 13.10
CA PRO A 49 1.66 -2.40 13.51
C PRO A 49 0.77 -1.16 13.40
N PRO A 50 -0.38 -1.26 12.72
CA PRO A 50 -1.48 -0.35 13.05
C PRO A 50 -2.86 -1.03 13.21
N VAL A 51 -2.96 -2.35 13.01
CA VAL A 51 -4.24 -3.06 13.18
C VAL A 51 -4.37 -3.53 14.64
N PRO A 52 -5.44 -3.17 15.37
CA PRO A 52 -5.62 -3.57 16.77
C PRO A 52 -5.52 -5.07 17.01
N ALA A 53 -6.04 -5.88 16.07
CA ALA A 53 -5.92 -7.33 16.12
C ALA A 53 -4.47 -7.83 16.05
N TRP A 54 -3.57 -7.09 15.40
CA TRP A 54 -2.15 -7.43 15.30
C TRP A 54 -1.40 -7.06 16.57
N VAL A 55 -1.76 -5.95 17.23
CA VAL A 55 -1.21 -5.59 18.55
C VAL A 55 -1.59 -6.67 19.57
N GLU A 56 -2.87 -7.07 19.59
CA GLU A 56 -3.33 -8.10 20.52
C GLU A 56 -2.67 -9.47 20.26
N ARG A 57 -2.43 -9.81 18.98
CA ARG A 57 -1.68 -11.00 18.60
C ARG A 57 -0.20 -10.90 18.96
N ALA A 58 0.42 -9.73 18.79
CA ALA A 58 1.80 -9.48 19.16
C ALA A 58 2.01 -9.63 20.68
N LYS A 59 1.08 -9.13 21.50
CA LYS A 59 1.07 -9.36 22.97
C LYS A 59 1.04 -10.85 23.31
N LYS A 60 0.17 -11.64 22.67
CA LYS A 60 0.07 -13.10 22.89
C LYS A 60 1.33 -13.86 22.47
N LEU A 61 2.02 -13.39 21.45
CA LEU A 61 3.22 -14.02 20.89
C LEU A 61 4.53 -13.49 21.51
N GLY A 62 4.47 -12.46 22.36
CA GLY A 62 5.65 -11.87 23.02
C GLY A 62 6.59 -11.13 22.07
N VAL A 63 6.11 -10.67 20.92
CA VAL A 63 6.90 -9.91 19.94
C VAL A 63 6.69 -8.40 20.11
N GLY A 64 7.68 -7.59 19.70
CA GLY A 64 7.58 -6.13 19.80
C GLY A 64 6.34 -5.57 19.10
N TYR A 65 5.75 -4.53 19.69
CA TYR A 65 4.61 -3.80 19.11
C TYR A 65 4.71 -2.31 19.43
N ILE A 66 4.04 -1.49 18.64
CA ILE A 66 3.92 -0.04 18.84
C ILE A 66 2.42 0.27 19.04
N TYR A 67 2.09 1.21 19.94
CA TYR A 67 0.74 1.69 20.25
C TYR A 67 0.65 3.19 19.98
#